data_AF-A0A7C3WUJ7-F1
#
_entry.id   AF-A0A7C3WUJ7-F1
#
_cell.length_a   1.000
_cell.length_b   1.000
_cell.length_c   1.000
_cell.angle_alpha   90.00
_cell.angle_beta   90.00
_cell.angle_gamma   90.00
#
_symmetry.space_group_name_H-M   'P 1'
#
loop_
_entity.id
_entity.type
_entity.pdbx_description
1 polymer ?
#
loop_
_entity_poly.entity_id
_entity_poly.type
_entity_poly.pdbx_seq_one_letter_code
_entity_poly.pdbx_strand_id
1 'polypeptide(L)'
;MLKINIRTKPVQRLRFKDVADYYFITSPVEEDKALKITVAEMENPDYEFLVALHEFIESYLLVRKNTDLNKIDEWEERFGKERKEGKRPQNAIAGEQEDCPYKEEHKIATEIEKKMAKYLKVDWQEYDKYLEKLEENYD
;
A
#
# COMPACT_ATOMS: atom_id res chain seq x y z
N MET A 1 -15.95 0.37 -16.95
CA MET A 1 -15.21 -0.91 -16.87
C MET A 1 -13.98 -0.66 -16.00
N LEU A 2 -13.55 -1.61 -15.15
CA LEU A 2 -12.40 -1.42 -14.26
C LEU A 2 -11.09 -1.56 -15.06
N LYS A 3 -10.20 -0.55 -14.98
CA LYS A 3 -8.89 -0.52 -15.64
C LYS A 3 -7.79 -0.46 -14.57
N ILE A 4 -6.90 -1.45 -14.54
CA ILE A 4 -5.88 -1.59 -13.50
C ILE A 4 -4.51 -1.83 -14.15
N ASN A 5 -3.48 -1.17 -13.63
CA ASN A 5 -2.09 -1.36 -14.02
C ASN A 5 -1.25 -1.66 -12.77
N ILE A 6 -0.78 -2.89 -12.62
CA ILE A 6 0.09 -3.31 -11.51
C ILE A 6 1.49 -3.54 -12.06
N ARG A 7 2.51 -2.96 -11.43
CA ARG A 7 3.92 -3.14 -11.81
C ARG A 7 4.82 -3.08 -10.59
N THR A 8 5.91 -3.81 -10.63
CA THR A 8 7.02 -3.66 -9.69
C THR A 8 8.01 -2.59 -10.18
N LYS A 9 8.71 -1.95 -9.26
CA LYS A 9 9.78 -0.99 -9.54
C LYS A 9 10.85 -1.03 -8.45
N PRO A 10 12.11 -0.64 -8.75
CA PRO A 10 13.05 -0.30 -7.71
C PRO A 10 12.44 0.76 -6.79
N VAL A 11 12.55 0.56 -5.48
CA VAL A 11 11.94 1.43 -4.48
C VAL A 11 12.26 2.92 -4.68
N GLN A 12 13.46 3.26 -5.14
CA GLN A 12 13.87 4.65 -5.40
C GLN A 12 13.06 5.34 -6.52
N ARG A 13 12.22 4.58 -7.23
CA ARG A 13 11.33 5.05 -8.31
C ARG A 13 9.85 4.99 -7.93
N LEU A 14 9.52 4.72 -6.67
CA LEU A 14 8.18 4.87 -6.13
C LEU A 14 7.89 6.35 -5.81
N ARG A 15 6.61 6.73 -5.80
CA ARG A 15 6.16 8.10 -5.50
C ARG A 15 6.47 8.45 -4.04
N PHE A 16 6.23 7.48 -3.16
CA PHE A 16 6.57 7.51 -1.76
C PHE A 16 7.62 6.45 -1.47
N LYS A 17 8.43 6.69 -0.42
CA LYS A 17 9.45 5.75 0.05
C LYS A 17 8.78 4.70 0.95
N ASP A 18 8.02 3.83 0.31
CA ASP A 18 7.19 2.81 0.96
C ASP A 18 7.29 1.48 0.19
N VAL A 19 6.67 0.40 0.70
CA VAL A 19 6.65 -0.90 0.03
C VAL A 19 5.74 -0.93 -1.21
N ALA A 20 4.74 -0.05 -1.27
CA ALA A 20 3.90 0.15 -2.44
C ALA A 20 3.18 1.51 -2.44
N ASP A 21 2.44 1.77 -3.51
CA ASP A 21 1.62 2.98 -3.68
C ASP A 21 0.52 2.71 -4.71
N TYR A 22 -0.65 3.35 -4.55
CA TYR A 22 -1.70 3.39 -5.55
C TYR A 22 -2.15 4.82 -5.86
N TYR A 23 -2.46 5.05 -7.14
CA TYR A 23 -2.99 6.34 -7.60
C TYR A 23 -3.74 6.18 -8.92
N PHE A 24 -4.65 7.12 -9.18
CA PHE A 24 -5.35 7.19 -10.45
C PHE A 24 -4.55 7.96 -11.48
N ILE A 25 -4.40 7.38 -12.68
CA ILE A 25 -3.81 8.05 -13.83
C ILE A 25 -4.86 8.25 -14.93
N THR A 26 -4.83 9.42 -15.57
CA THR A 26 -5.51 9.66 -16.84
C THR A 26 -4.55 9.38 -17.99
N SER A 27 -4.99 8.59 -18.97
CA SER A 27 -4.26 8.43 -20.23
C SER A 27 -4.46 9.69 -21.08
N PRO A 28 -3.44 10.17 -21.82
CA PRO A 28 -3.63 11.22 -22.83
C PRO A 28 -4.56 10.78 -23.97
N VAL A 29 -4.79 9.47 -24.12
CA VAL A 29 -5.48 8.85 -25.26
C VAL A 29 -6.80 8.18 -24.84
N GLU A 30 -7.04 7.98 -23.54
CA GLU A 30 -8.28 7.39 -23.03
C GLU A 30 -8.99 8.34 -22.06
N GLU A 31 -10.31 8.46 -22.19
CA GLU A 31 -11.13 9.33 -21.32
C GLU A 31 -11.26 8.79 -19.88
N ASP A 32 -11.08 7.49 -19.67
CA ASP A 32 -11.23 6.85 -18.35
C ASP A 32 -9.94 6.92 -17.52
N LYS A 33 -10.10 7.13 -16.20
CA LYS A 33 -9.02 6.94 -15.22
C LYS A 33 -8.71 5.45 -15.05
N ALA A 34 -7.42 5.11 -14.98
CA ALA A 34 -6.96 3.78 -14.60
C ALA A 34 -6.35 3.82 -13.18
N LEU A 35 -6.65 2.80 -12.38
CA LEU A 35 -5.97 2.57 -11.10
C LEU A 35 -4.57 2.03 -11.40
N LYS A 36 -3.56 2.69 -10.88
CA LYS A 36 -2.18 2.24 -10.98
C LYS A 36 -1.67 1.86 -9.60
N ILE A 37 -1.10 0.68 -9.50
CA ILE A 37 -0.48 0.13 -8.30
C ILE A 37 0.99 -0.10 -8.64
N THR A 38 1.88 0.42 -7.81
CA THR A 38 3.31 0.18 -7.91
C THR A 38 3.82 -0.46 -6.64
N VAL A 39 4.53 -1.57 -6.76
CA VAL A 39 5.10 -2.31 -5.64
C VAL A 39 6.63 -2.25 -5.72
N ALA A 40 7.31 -2.19 -4.57
CA ALA A 40 8.75 -2.30 -4.53
C ALA A 40 9.20 -3.66 -5.08
N GLU A 41 10.27 -3.69 -5.87
CA GLU A 41 10.92 -4.94 -6.28
C GLU A 41 11.52 -5.63 -5.05
N MET A 42 11.12 -6.88 -4.82
CA MET A 42 11.53 -7.68 -3.65
C MET A 42 12.28 -8.96 -4.05
N GLU A 43 12.45 -9.18 -5.36
CA GLU A 43 13.00 -10.41 -5.94
C GLU A 43 12.21 -11.68 -5.53
N ASN A 44 11.00 -11.50 -4.99
CA ASN A 44 10.08 -12.55 -4.60
C ASN A 44 8.69 -12.22 -5.17
N PRO A 45 8.26 -12.91 -6.25
CA PRO A 45 7.00 -12.59 -6.92
C PRO A 45 5.77 -12.83 -6.06
N ASP A 46 5.84 -13.75 -5.07
CA ASP A 46 4.72 -13.98 -4.15
C ASP A 46 4.58 -12.81 -3.17
N TYR A 47 5.69 -12.22 -2.71
CA TYR A 47 5.65 -11.03 -1.84
C TYR A 47 5.11 -9.82 -2.60
N GLU A 48 5.62 -9.60 -3.81
CA GLU A 48 5.17 -8.52 -4.69
C GLU A 48 3.68 -8.67 -5.03
N PHE A 49 3.20 -9.90 -5.26
CA PHE A 49 1.80 -10.19 -5.49
C PHE A 49 0.93 -9.94 -4.26
N LEU A 50 1.37 -10.33 -3.06
CA LEU A 50 0.63 -10.12 -1.82
C LEU A 50 0.44 -8.63 -1.53
N VAL A 51 1.50 -7.83 -1.65
CA VAL A 51 1.41 -6.38 -1.52
C VAL A 51 0.52 -5.79 -2.62
N ALA A 52 0.68 -6.19 -3.88
CA ALA A 52 -0.20 -5.71 -4.96
C ALA A 52 -1.69 -6.03 -4.72
N LEU A 53 -1.98 -7.20 -4.16
CA LEU A 53 -3.34 -7.61 -3.78
C LEU A 53 -3.87 -6.74 -2.64
N HIS A 54 -3.03 -6.45 -1.65
CA HIS A 54 -3.36 -5.56 -0.54
C HIS A 54 -3.81 -4.19 -1.07
N GLU A 55 -2.94 -3.54 -1.84
CA GLU A 55 -3.20 -2.22 -2.43
C GLU A 55 -4.46 -2.23 -3.31
N PHE A 56 -4.66 -3.29 -4.09
CA PHE A 56 -5.82 -3.39 -4.95
C PHE A 56 -7.13 -3.44 -4.15
N ILE A 57 -7.18 -4.21 -3.08
CA ILE A 57 -8.38 -4.34 -2.27
C ILE A 57 -8.67 -3.05 -1.51
N GLU A 58 -7.66 -2.48 -0.85
CA GLU A 58 -7.83 -1.24 -0.08
C GLU A 58 -8.32 -0.10 -0.99
N SER A 59 -7.59 0.16 -2.07
CA SER A 59 -7.92 1.23 -3.02
C SER A 59 -9.31 1.04 -3.64
N TYR A 60 -9.70 -0.19 -3.98
CA TYR A 60 -11.03 -0.46 -4.51
C TYR A 60 -12.15 -0.16 -3.49
N LEU A 61 -11.95 -0.52 -2.22
CA LEU A 61 -12.92 -0.24 -1.16
C LEU A 61 -13.06 1.25 -0.89
N LEU A 62 -11.95 2.00 -0.88
CA LEU A 62 -11.96 3.45 -0.72
C LEU A 62 -12.71 4.15 -1.86
N VAL A 63 -12.47 3.72 -3.10
CA VAL A 63 -13.19 4.23 -4.28
C VAL A 63 -14.68 3.93 -4.18
N ARG A 64 -15.05 2.71 -3.77
CA ARG A 64 -16.45 2.32 -3.59
C ARG A 64 -17.16 3.16 -2.52
N LYS A 65 -16.43 3.61 -1.49
CA LYS A 65 -16.92 4.49 -0.43
C LYS A 65 -17.00 5.96 -0.85
N ASN A 66 -16.55 6.31 -2.06
CA ASN A 66 -16.36 7.69 -2.54
C ASN A 66 -15.43 8.49 -1.62
N THR A 67 -14.38 7.84 -1.11
CA THR A 67 -13.37 8.51 -0.30
C THR A 67 -12.57 9.50 -1.16
N ASP A 68 -12.33 10.69 -0.63
CA ASP A 68 -11.43 11.67 -1.23
C ASP A 68 -9.98 11.25 -0.98
N LEU A 69 -9.34 10.66 -1.99
CA LEU A 69 -7.98 10.14 -1.88
C LEU A 69 -6.94 11.23 -1.57
N ASN A 70 -7.20 12.49 -1.94
CA ASN A 70 -6.28 13.58 -1.57
C ASN A 70 -6.21 13.75 -0.04
N LYS A 71 -7.31 13.49 0.68
CA LYS A 71 -7.31 13.54 2.15
C LYS A 71 -6.57 12.35 2.77
N ILE A 72 -6.47 11.24 2.04
CA ILE A 72 -5.66 10.09 2.45
C ILE A 72 -4.20 10.46 2.28
N ASP A 73 -3.78 10.93 1.10
CA ASP A 73 -2.42 11.41 0.82
C ASP A 73 -1.99 12.49 1.85
N GLU A 74 -2.84 13.48 2.15
CA GLU A 74 -2.58 14.52 3.17
C GLU A 74 -2.44 13.95 4.59
N TRP A 75 -3.23 12.92 4.92
CA TRP A 75 -3.15 12.25 6.21
C TRP A 75 -1.85 11.44 6.32
N GLU A 76 -1.46 10.72 5.27
CA GLU A 76 -0.23 9.91 5.23
C GLU A 76 1.02 10.77 5.29
N GLU A 77 1.05 11.90 4.57
CA GLU A 77 2.16 12.85 4.65
C GLU A 77 2.31 13.40 6.08
N ARG A 78 1.20 13.75 6.73
CA ARG A 78 1.21 14.19 8.14
C ARG A 78 1.68 13.06 9.06
N PHE A 79 1.17 11.84 8.88
CA PHE A 79 1.56 10.68 9.67
C PHE A 79 3.07 10.42 9.58
N GLY A 80 3.63 10.39 8.36
CA GLY A 80 5.06 10.22 8.12
C GLY A 80 5.91 11.33 8.76
N LYS A 81 5.43 12.58 8.72
CA LYS A 81 6.09 13.70 9.42
C LYS A 81 6.06 13.55 10.94
N GLU A 82 4.91 13.21 11.52
CA GLU A 82 4.77 12.97 12.96
C GLU A 82 5.65 11.83 13.45
N ARG A 83 5.78 10.76 12.65
CA ARG A 83 6.70 9.65 12.90
C ARG A 83 8.16 10.13 12.95
N LYS A 84 8.60 10.90 11.95
CA LYS A 84 9.97 11.48 11.89
C LYS A 84 10.27 12.44 13.04
N GLU A 85 9.29 13.20 13.49
CA GLU A 85 9.41 14.10 14.64
C GLU A 85 9.34 13.38 16.00
N GLY A 86 9.16 12.04 16.02
CA GLY A 86 9.04 11.24 17.24
C GLY A 86 7.73 11.44 17.99
N LYS A 87 6.72 12.05 17.35
CA LYS A 87 5.35 12.19 17.90
C LYS A 87 4.57 10.89 17.83
N ARG A 88 5.02 9.96 16.99
CA ARG A 88 4.54 8.58 16.91
C ARG A 88 5.72 7.61 17.01
N PRO A 89 5.50 6.36 17.48
CA PRO A 89 6.52 5.33 17.44
C PRO A 89 7.09 5.17 16.02
N GLN A 90 8.41 4.95 15.89
CA GLN A 90 9.03 4.77 14.56
C GLN A 90 8.50 3.54 13.83
N ASN A 91 8.09 2.51 14.56
CA ASN A 91 7.47 1.30 14.04
C ASN A 91 5.93 1.38 13.98
N ALA A 92 5.33 2.58 14.06
CA ALA A 92 3.90 2.72 13.91
C ALA A 92 3.49 2.47 12.45
N ILE A 93 2.55 1.54 12.25
CA ILE A 93 1.97 1.22 10.93
C ILE A 93 0.73 2.08 10.72
N ALA A 94 0.71 2.83 9.61
CA ALA A 94 -0.33 3.79 9.27
C ALA A 94 -1.75 3.17 9.29
N GLY A 95 -1.93 2.05 8.58
CA GLY A 95 -3.20 1.31 8.50
C GLY A 95 -3.72 0.72 9.81
N GLU A 96 -2.92 0.70 10.88
CA GLU A 96 -3.31 0.18 12.20
C GLU A 96 -3.71 1.28 13.19
N GLN A 97 -3.42 2.54 12.88
CA GLN A 97 -3.68 3.66 13.80
C GLN A 97 -5.17 3.85 14.05
N GLU A 98 -5.53 4.30 15.25
CA GLU A 98 -6.93 4.58 15.59
C GLU A 98 -7.52 5.72 14.76
N ASP A 99 -6.71 6.71 14.40
CA ASP A 99 -7.10 7.87 13.62
C ASP A 99 -6.91 7.69 12.10
N CYS A 100 -6.58 6.49 11.63
CA CYS A 100 -6.41 6.19 10.22
C CYS A 100 -7.76 6.17 9.48
N PRO A 101 -7.97 7.01 8.45
CA PRO A 101 -9.24 7.15 7.75
C PRO A 101 -9.60 5.95 6.87
N TYR A 102 -8.63 5.09 6.58
CA TYR A 102 -8.75 3.87 5.76
C TYR A 102 -8.54 2.58 6.59
N LYS A 103 -8.58 2.66 7.93
CA LYS A 103 -8.30 1.54 8.84
C LYS A 103 -9.13 0.28 8.55
N GLU A 104 -10.42 0.45 8.28
CA GLU A 104 -11.32 -0.69 8.03
C GLU A 104 -11.00 -1.36 6.68
N GLU A 105 -10.71 -0.55 5.67
CA GLU A 105 -10.29 -1.01 4.34
C GLU A 105 -8.94 -1.74 4.41
N HIS A 106 -7.96 -1.19 5.12
CA HIS A 106 -6.67 -1.82 5.40
C HIS A 106 -6.85 -3.18 6.09
N LYS A 107 -7.65 -3.24 7.15
CA LYS A 107 -7.90 -4.48 7.89
C LYS A 107 -8.48 -5.59 6.99
N ILE A 108 -9.43 -5.24 6.12
CA ILE A 108 -10.00 -6.19 5.16
C ILE A 108 -8.93 -6.66 4.17
N ALA A 109 -8.11 -5.74 3.64
CA ALA A 109 -7.01 -6.06 2.75
C ALA A 109 -6.01 -7.02 3.42
N THR A 110 -5.56 -6.72 4.64
CA THR A 110 -4.66 -7.58 5.43
C THR A 110 -5.26 -8.96 5.69
N GLU A 111 -6.56 -9.07 5.99
CA GLU A 111 -7.20 -10.37 6.21
C GLU A 111 -7.22 -11.24 4.95
N ILE A 112 -7.42 -10.64 3.78
CA ILE A 112 -7.40 -11.34 2.49
C ILE A 112 -5.96 -11.69 2.10
N GLU A 113 -5.02 -10.78 2.31
CA GLU A 113 -3.60 -11.00 2.10
C GLU A 113 -3.09 -12.17 2.95
N LYS A 114 -3.40 -12.22 4.25
CA LYS A 114 -3.07 -13.35 5.15
C LYS A 114 -3.62 -14.68 4.64
N LYS A 115 -4.87 -14.68 4.14
CA LYS A 115 -5.47 -15.89 3.55
C LYS A 115 -4.72 -16.33 2.29
N MET A 116 -4.33 -15.37 1.45
CA MET A 116 -3.59 -15.63 0.22
C MET A 116 -2.16 -16.10 0.51
N ALA A 117 -1.46 -15.48 1.45
CA ALA A 117 -0.12 -15.89 1.89
C ALA A 117 -0.13 -17.34 2.37
N LYS A 118 -1.12 -17.71 3.18
CA LYS A 118 -1.32 -19.10 3.61
C LYS A 118 -1.52 -20.06 2.42
N TYR A 119 -2.28 -19.65 1.40
CA TYR A 119 -2.50 -20.47 0.20
C TYR A 119 -1.22 -20.66 -0.61
N LEU A 120 -0.43 -19.59 -0.76
CA LEU A 120 0.86 -19.58 -1.45
C LEU A 120 1.99 -20.24 -0.63
N LYS A 121 1.72 -20.59 0.64
CA LYS A 121 2.71 -21.12 1.59
C LYS A 121 3.83 -20.12 1.92
N VAL A 122 3.52 -18.83 1.88
CA VAL A 122 4.37 -17.76 2.40
C VAL A 122 4.25 -17.75 3.93
N ASP A 123 5.40 -17.78 4.63
CA ASP A 123 5.42 -17.58 6.08
C ASP A 123 5.12 -16.11 6.40
N TRP A 124 3.99 -15.87 7.06
CA TRP A 124 3.55 -14.52 7.36
C TRP A 124 4.56 -13.76 8.22
N GLN A 125 5.18 -14.40 9.21
CA GLN A 125 6.09 -13.71 10.12
C GLN A 125 7.41 -13.34 9.43
N GLU A 126 7.88 -14.18 8.51
CA GLU A 126 9.06 -13.87 7.70
C GLU A 126 8.77 -12.75 6.69
N TYR A 127 7.62 -12.84 6.03
CA TYR A 127 7.15 -11.83 5.09
C TYR A 127 6.95 -10.45 5.74
N ASP A 128 6.24 -10.39 6.87
CA ASP A 128 5.97 -9.16 7.62
C ASP A 128 7.28 -8.48 8.04
N LYS A 129 8.22 -9.25 8.60
CA LYS A 129 9.56 -8.76 8.95
C LYS A 129 10.38 -8.32 7.74
N TYR A 130 10.16 -8.93 6.58
CA TYR A 130 10.83 -8.50 5.35
C TYR A 130 10.33 -7.11 4.95
N LEU A 131 9.00 -6.89 4.97
CA LEU A 131 8.40 -5.58 4.66
C LEU A 131 8.84 -4.50 5.65
N GLU A 132 8.80 -4.78 6.96
CA GLU A 132 9.26 -3.83 8.00
C GLU A 132 10.70 -3.36 7.74
N LYS A 133 11.62 -4.31 7.46
CA LYS A 133 13.01 -3.97 7.13
C LYS A 133 13.14 -3.20 5.83
N LEU A 134 12.26 -3.48 4.87
CA LEU A 134 12.26 -2.79 3.60
C LEU A 134 11.94 -1.31 3.83
N GLU A 135 10.89 -1.01 4.61
CA GLU A 135 10.51 0.35 5.01
C GLU A 135 11.61 1.07 5.81
N GLU A 136 12.24 0.41 6.78
CA GLU A 136 13.33 0.99 7.60
C GLU A 136 14.53 1.44 6.76
N ASN A 137 14.82 0.75 5.65
CA ASN A 137 15.97 1.06 4.79
C ASN A 137 15.74 2.30 3.91
N TYR A 138 14.55 2.91 3.96
CA TYR A 138 14.17 4.00 3.08
C TYR A 138 14.12 5.38 3.77
N ASP A 139 14.04 5.43 5.09
CA ASP A 139 14.12 6.67 5.87
C ASP A 139 15.56 7.22 5.98
#